data_AF-A0A1B9SHC5-F1
#
_entry.id   AF-A0A1B9SHC5-F1
#
_cell.length_a   1.000
_cell.length_b   1.000
_cell.length_c   1.000
_cell.angle_alpha   90.00
_cell.angle_beta   90.00
_cell.angle_gamma   90.00
#
_symmetry.space_group_name_H-M   'P 1'
#
loop_
_entity.id
_entity.type
_entity.pdbx_description
1 polymer ?
#
loop_
_entity_poly.entity_id
_entity_poly.type
_entity_poly.pdbx_seq_one_letter_code
_entity_poly.pdbx_strand_id
1 'polypeptide(L)'
;MGDTRGFARNGSKEAQRGLWRLLLKLPSIRGRLQIIAARSSHLNELFEAYEEANVALGRFQKERDRESCPLIEEYEALCAEIESDVLRLVLEDKDSL
;
A
#
# COMPACT_ATOMS: atom_id res chain seq x y z
N MET A 1 -21.52 15.85 1.37
CA MET A 1 -20.79 14.68 0.82
C MET A 1 -19.31 15.00 0.94
N GLY A 2 -18.55 14.14 1.62
CA GLY A 2 -17.27 14.49 2.26
C GLY A 2 -16.16 14.95 1.33
N ASP A 3 -15.43 15.95 1.80
CA ASP A 3 -14.23 16.52 1.19
C ASP A 3 -13.16 15.44 0.95
N THR A 4 -12.92 15.12 -0.32
CA THR A 4 -11.72 14.40 -0.78
C THR A 4 -10.54 15.38 -0.76
N ARG A 5 -10.11 15.77 0.44
CA ARG A 5 -8.91 16.59 0.64
C ARG A 5 -7.67 15.78 0.26
N GLY A 6 -7.15 16.03 -0.94
CA GLY A 6 -5.70 16.04 -1.21
C GLY A 6 -4.98 14.69 -1.28
N PHE A 7 -5.58 13.65 -1.86
CA PHE A 7 -4.79 12.49 -2.31
C PHE A 7 -4.04 12.86 -3.59
N ALA A 8 -2.78 12.43 -3.69
CA ALA A 8 -1.84 12.73 -4.76
C ALA A 8 -2.53 12.91 -6.12
N ARG A 9 -2.50 14.13 -6.66
CA ARG A 9 -3.14 14.50 -7.95
C ARG A 9 -2.60 13.73 -9.16
N ASN A 10 -1.63 12.82 -8.97
CA ASN A 10 -0.80 12.22 -10.00
C ASN A 10 -0.61 10.69 -9.89
N GLY A 11 -1.36 10.00 -9.03
CA GLY A 11 -1.28 8.52 -8.91
C GLY A 11 -2.37 7.81 -9.73
N SER A 12 -2.08 6.61 -10.23
CA SER A 12 -3.08 5.74 -10.86
C SER A 12 -4.21 5.37 -9.90
N LYS A 13 -5.30 4.76 -10.41
CA LYS A 13 -6.41 4.32 -9.57
C LYS A 13 -5.97 3.19 -8.63
N GLU A 14 -5.04 2.39 -9.08
CA GLU A 14 -4.40 1.28 -8.38
C GLU A 14 -3.56 1.83 -7.22
N ALA A 15 -2.75 2.87 -7.47
CA ALA A 15 -2.00 3.58 -6.43
C ALA A 15 -2.93 4.12 -5.34
N GLN A 16 -4.06 4.73 -5.73
CA GLN A 16 -5.01 5.29 -4.77
C GLN A 16 -5.63 4.21 -3.88
N ARG A 17 -5.97 3.05 -4.45
CA ARG A 17 -6.50 1.91 -3.69
C ARG A 17 -5.46 1.32 -2.75
N GLY A 18 -4.23 1.14 -3.22
CA GLY A 18 -3.12 0.66 -2.41
C GLY A 18 -2.84 1.57 -1.23
N LEU A 19 -2.80 2.90 -1.47
CA LEU A 19 -2.69 3.90 -0.42
C LEU A 19 -3.82 3.76 0.61
N TRP A 20 -5.09 3.66 0.17
CA TRP A 20 -6.21 3.50 1.09
C TRP A 20 -6.12 2.23 1.95
N ARG A 21 -5.70 1.11 1.36
CA ARG A 21 -5.49 -0.13 2.13
C ARG A 21 -4.38 0.05 3.17
N LEU A 22 -3.27 0.67 2.80
CA LEU A 22 -2.18 0.97 3.74
C LEU A 22 -2.63 1.93 4.86
N LEU A 23 -3.43 2.94 4.55
CA LEU A 23 -3.98 3.86 5.56
C LEU A 23 -4.93 3.17 6.55
N LEU A 24 -5.62 2.11 6.12
CA LEU A 24 -6.47 1.28 6.98
C LEU A 24 -5.65 0.29 7.81
N LYS A 25 -4.61 -0.31 7.21
CA LYS A 25 -3.71 -1.27 7.85
C LYS A 25 -2.77 -0.62 8.87
N LEU A 26 -2.31 0.60 8.59
CA LEU A 26 -1.28 1.31 9.34
C LEU A 26 -1.84 2.63 9.94
N PRO A 27 -2.83 2.57 10.84
CA PRO A 27 -3.51 3.75 11.35
C PRO A 27 -2.58 4.69 12.14
N SER A 28 -1.54 4.13 12.78
CA SER A 28 -0.56 4.88 13.60
C SER A 28 0.29 5.86 12.79
N ILE A 29 0.51 5.60 11.50
CA ILE A 29 1.31 6.46 10.60
C ILE A 29 0.47 7.17 9.54
N ARG A 30 -0.86 7.01 9.57
CA ARG A 30 -1.81 7.49 8.55
C ARG A 30 -1.60 8.96 8.15
N GLY A 31 -1.48 9.85 9.13
CA GLY A 31 -1.31 11.29 8.86
C GLY A 31 -0.02 11.62 8.12
N ARG A 32 1.07 10.92 8.47
CA ARG A 32 2.37 11.11 7.80
C ARG A 32 2.39 10.47 6.43
N LEU A 33 1.82 9.28 6.29
CA LEU A 33 1.69 8.61 5.01
C LEU A 33 0.93 9.47 3.98
N GLN A 34 -0.13 10.18 4.40
CA GLN A 34 -0.84 11.14 3.54
C GLN A 34 0.05 12.31 3.09
N ILE A 35 0.88 12.86 4.00
CA ILE A 35 1.80 13.95 3.68
C ILE A 35 2.84 13.51 2.65
N ILE A 36 3.48 12.36 2.87
CA ILE A 36 4.54 11.88 1.97
C ILE A 36 3.95 11.47 0.62
N ALA A 37 2.79 10.81 0.61
CA ALA A 37 2.05 10.50 -0.62
C ALA A 37 1.69 11.75 -1.44
N ALA A 38 1.35 12.87 -0.78
CA ALA A 38 1.07 14.13 -1.46
C ALA A 38 2.34 14.81 -2.02
N ARG A 39 3.51 14.52 -1.46
CA ARG A 39 4.80 15.15 -1.83
C ARG A 39 5.58 14.36 -2.88
N SER A 40 5.42 13.04 -2.93
CA SER A 40 6.24 12.16 -3.77
C SER A 40 5.39 11.24 -4.63
N SER A 41 5.46 11.43 -5.95
CA SER A 41 4.86 10.50 -6.91
C SER A 41 5.60 9.17 -7.01
N HIS A 42 6.85 9.09 -6.53
CA HIS A 42 7.62 7.84 -6.52
C HIS A 42 6.98 6.78 -5.61
N LEU A 43 6.28 7.20 -4.55
CA LEU A 43 5.52 6.28 -3.71
C LEU A 43 4.30 5.68 -4.40
N ASN A 44 3.83 6.26 -5.51
CA ASN A 44 2.70 5.70 -6.24
C ASN A 44 3.02 4.30 -6.76
N GLU A 45 4.25 4.04 -7.20
CA GLU A 45 4.69 2.71 -7.65
C GLU A 45 4.61 1.67 -6.53
N LEU A 46 5.01 2.04 -5.30
CA LEU A 46 4.86 1.17 -4.12
C LEU A 46 3.39 0.91 -3.79
N PHE A 47 2.54 1.93 -3.90
CA PHE A 47 1.11 1.77 -3.66
C PHE A 47 0.43 0.91 -4.74
N GLU A 48 0.84 1.05 -6.00
CA GLU A 48 0.39 0.21 -7.11
C GLU A 48 0.77 -1.25 -6.89
N ALA A 49 2.05 -1.51 -6.58
CA ALA A 49 2.53 -2.85 -6.28
C ALA A 49 1.78 -3.47 -5.10
N TYR A 50 1.48 -2.68 -4.07
CA TYR A 50 0.70 -3.15 -2.92
C TYR A 50 -0.74 -3.51 -3.30
N GLU A 51 -1.42 -2.69 -4.13
CA GLU A 51 -2.76 -3.02 -4.62
C GLU A 51 -2.74 -4.29 -5.48
N GLU A 52 -1.77 -4.41 -6.38
CA GLU A 52 -1.64 -5.56 -7.28
C GLU A 52 -1.40 -6.86 -6.50
N ALA A 53 -0.50 -6.83 -5.50
CA ALA A 53 -0.26 -7.95 -4.61
C ALA A 53 -1.53 -8.36 -3.84
N ASN A 54 -2.28 -7.39 -3.32
CA ASN A 54 -3.54 -7.66 -2.61
C ASN A 54 -4.63 -8.23 -3.53
N VAL A 55 -4.70 -7.75 -4.78
CA VAL A 55 -5.65 -8.26 -5.78
C VAL A 55 -5.30 -9.72 -6.15
N ALA A 56 -4.02 -10.01 -6.42
CA ALA A 56 -3.56 -11.37 -6.72
C ALA A 56 -3.81 -12.32 -5.54
N LEU A 57 -3.41 -11.92 -4.34
CA LEU A 57 -3.67 -12.67 -3.10
C LEU A 57 -5.16 -12.97 -2.92
N GLY A 58 -6.01 -11.96 -3.12
CA GLY A 58 -7.46 -12.10 -3.03
C GLY A 58 -8.07 -13.03 -4.10
N ARG A 59 -7.38 -13.26 -5.23
CA ARG A 59 -7.78 -14.26 -6.24
C ARG A 59 -7.38 -15.66 -5.79
N PHE A 60 -6.13 -15.85 -5.36
CA PHE A 60 -5.64 -17.15 -4.86
C PHE A 60 -6.44 -17.64 -3.64
N GLN A 61 -6.77 -16.74 -2.71
CA GLN A 61 -7.60 -17.05 -1.55
C GLN A 61 -9.02 -17.49 -1.92
N LYS A 62 -9.57 -17.00 -3.05
CA LYS A 62 -10.91 -17.40 -3.54
C LYS A 62 -10.88 -18.73 -4.27
N GLU A 63 -9.83 -19.00 -5.03
CA GLU A 63 -9.68 -20.22 -5.83
C GLU A 63 -9.44 -21.46 -4.93
N ARG A 64 -8.90 -21.28 -3.71
CA ARG A 64 -8.75 -22.32 -2.66
C ARG A 64 -8.18 -23.66 -3.16
N ASP A 65 -7.31 -23.64 -4.16
CA ASP A 65 -6.63 -24.85 -4.63
C ASP A 65 -5.37 -25.13 -3.80
N ARG A 66 -4.95 -26.39 -3.70
CA ARG A 66 -3.70 -26.79 -3.05
C ARG A 66 -2.49 -26.14 -3.70
N GLU A 67 -2.54 -25.92 -5.02
CA GLU A 67 -1.47 -25.24 -5.77
C GLU A 67 -1.38 -23.74 -5.46
N SER A 68 -2.47 -23.13 -4.99
CA SER A 68 -2.48 -21.72 -4.58
C SER A 68 -1.88 -21.50 -3.19
N CYS A 69 -1.70 -22.55 -2.38
CA CYS A 69 -1.22 -22.44 -1.00
C CYS A 69 0.17 -21.77 -0.90
N PRO A 70 1.19 -22.17 -1.69
CA PRO A 70 2.49 -21.51 -1.67
C PRO A 70 2.43 -20.07 -2.22
N LEU A 71 1.62 -19.82 -3.24
CA LEU A 71 1.45 -18.48 -3.81
C LEU A 71 0.78 -17.51 -2.81
N ILE A 72 -0.15 -18.01 -1.98
CA ILE A 72 -0.75 -17.20 -0.91
C ILE A 72 0.33 -16.76 0.07
N GLU A 73 1.19 -17.67 0.53
CA GLU A 73 2.28 -17.35 1.46
C GLU A 73 3.29 -16.36 0.86
N GLU A 74 3.67 -16.56 -0.41
CA GLU A 74 4.57 -15.65 -1.12
C GLU A 74 3.99 -14.24 -1.25
N TYR A 75 2.71 -14.12 -1.63
CA TYR A 75 2.06 -12.82 -1.78
C TYR A 75 1.75 -12.16 -0.43
N GLU A 76 1.50 -12.92 0.63
CA GLU A 76 1.41 -12.40 2.00
C GLU A 76 2.76 -11.83 2.46
N ALA A 77 3.86 -12.54 2.20
CA ALA A 77 5.20 -12.04 2.48
C ALA A 77 5.51 -10.76 1.70
N LEU A 78 5.18 -10.72 0.39
CA LEU A 78 5.35 -9.53 -0.44
C LEU A 78 4.54 -8.33 0.10
N CYS A 79 3.30 -8.55 0.54
CA CYS A 79 2.50 -7.49 1.16
C CYS A 79 3.16 -6.97 2.44
N ALA A 80 3.69 -7.86 3.28
CA ALA A 80 4.37 -7.48 4.52
C ALA A 80 5.69 -6.74 4.28
N GLU A 81 6.42 -7.11 3.22
CA GLU A 81 7.63 -6.41 2.79
C GLU A 81 7.31 -4.99 2.34
N ILE A 82 6.30 -4.80 1.48
CA ILE A 82 5.88 -3.46 1.03
C ILE A 82 5.38 -2.62 2.21
N GLU A 83 4.61 -3.19 3.14
CA GLU A 83 4.18 -2.51 4.36
C GLU A 83 5.39 -2.04 5.21
N SER A 84 6.42 -2.88 5.31
CA SER A 84 7.65 -2.58 6.05
C SER A 84 8.47 -1.47 5.38
N ASP A 85 8.56 -1.47 4.06
CA ASP A 85 9.24 -0.42 3.30
C ASP A 85 8.50 0.92 3.42
N VAL A 86 7.16 0.91 3.35
CA VAL A 86 6.36 2.12 3.59
C VAL A 86 6.58 2.65 5.02
N LEU A 87 6.62 1.77 6.01
CA LEU A 87 6.94 2.15 7.40
C LEU A 87 8.33 2.76 7.50
N ARG A 88 9.34 2.15 6.86
CA ARG A 88 10.72 2.67 6.85
C ARG A 88 10.78 4.05 6.22
N LEU A 89 10.18 4.25 5.05
CA LEU A 89 10.15 5.54 4.35
C LEU A 89 9.46 6.62 5.19
N VAL A 90 8.38 6.27 5.88
CA VAL A 90 7.72 7.19 6.80
C VAL A 90 8.64 7.50 7.98
N LEU A 91 9.32 6.53 8.57
CA LEU A 91 10.24 6.77 9.68
C LEU A 91 11.47 7.59 9.25
N GLU A 92 12.02 7.39 8.05
CA GLU A 92 13.16 8.16 7.52
C GLU A 92 12.80 9.61 7.19
N ASP A 93 11.58 9.88 6.69
CA ASP A 93 11.07 11.25 6.52
C ASP A 93 11.01 12.02 7.86
N LYS A 94 11.05 11.31 8.99
CA LYS A 94 10.97 11.89 10.35
C LYS A 94 12.27 12.57 10.76
N ASP A 95 13.39 12.13 10.17
CA ASP A 95 14.74 12.63 10.46
C ASP A 95 15.16 13.78 9.52
N SER A 96 14.32 14.12 8.53
CA SER A 96 14.54 15.21 7.56
C SER A 96 13.79 16.50 7.90
N LEU A 97 13.19 16.60 9.09
CA LEU A 97 12.47 17.77 9.63
C LEU A 97 13.19 18.31 10.87
#